data_AF-A0A7W8T665-F1
#
_entry.id   AF-A0A7W8T665-F1
#
_cell.length_a   1.000
_cell.length_b   1.000
_cell.length_c   1.000
_cell.angle_alpha   90.00
_cell.angle_beta   90.00
_cell.angle_gamma   90.00
#
_symmetry.space_group_name_H-M   'P 1'
#
loop_
_entity.id
_entity.type
_entity.pdbx_description
1 polymer ?
#
loop_
_entity_poly.entity_id
_entity_poly.type
_entity_poly.pdbx_seq_one_letter_code
_entity_poly.pdbx_strand_id
1 'polypeptide(L)'
;MSCESSLASFDDIVRCAMAAGVRLNATVATAFGCPFEGRIDEDRVIGIVDAYREMGIEGITLADTTGMANPRQLARLVKRTLERLPAAALTLHFHNTRGLGLANVLAAYETGVRRFDAALGGLGGCPFAPGS
;
A
#
# COMPACT_ATOMS: atom_id res chain seq x y z
N MET A 1 -15.50 -11.99 -4.03
CA MET A 1 -15.33 -10.70 -4.74
C MET A 1 -13.90 -10.67 -5.27
N SER A 2 -13.70 -10.40 -6.57
CA SER A 2 -12.36 -10.28 -7.17
C SER A 2 -11.81 -8.86 -7.03
N CYS A 3 -10.50 -8.68 -7.26
CA CYS A 3 -9.88 -7.35 -7.25
C CYS A 3 -10.52 -6.42 -8.29
N GLU A 4 -10.81 -6.93 -9.49
CA GLU A 4 -11.44 -6.17 -10.58
C GLU A 4 -12.86 -5.71 -10.18
N SER A 5 -13.65 -6.60 -9.56
CA SER A 5 -14.99 -6.23 -9.08
C SER A 5 -14.94 -5.20 -7.95
N SER A 6 -13.90 -5.23 -7.10
CA SER A 6 -13.69 -4.21 -6.07
C SER A 6 -13.30 -2.87 -6.69
N LEU A 7 -12.42 -2.87 -7.70
CA LEU A 7 -12.02 -1.66 -8.41
C LEU A 7 -13.22 -0.99 -9.10
N ALA A 8 -14.03 -1.78 -9.82
CA ALA A 8 -15.24 -1.27 -10.47
C ALA A 8 -16.25 -0.65 -9.49
N SER A 9 -16.25 -1.08 -8.22
CA SER A 9 -17.13 -0.50 -7.20
C SER A 9 -16.71 0.89 -6.70
N PHE A 10 -15.48 1.34 -7.02
CA PHE A 10 -14.99 2.64 -6.58
C PHE A 10 -15.44 3.81 -7.46
N ASP A 11 -15.93 3.58 -8.68
CA ASP A 11 -16.29 4.64 -9.63
C ASP A 11 -17.26 5.68 -9.03
N ASP A 12 -18.30 5.22 -8.34
CA ASP A 12 -19.28 6.12 -7.73
C ASP A 12 -18.68 6.92 -6.56
N ILE A 13 -17.83 6.29 -5.75
CA ILE A 13 -17.14 6.94 -4.61
C ILE A 13 -16.18 8.01 -5.15
N VAL A 14 -15.41 7.67 -6.18
CA VAL A 14 -14.45 8.56 -6.83
C VAL A 14 -15.17 9.78 -7.41
N ARG A 15 -16.23 9.56 -8.19
CA ARG A 15 -17.04 10.63 -8.78
C ARG A 15 -17.60 11.57 -7.72
N CYS A 16 -18.17 11.02 -6.65
CA CYS A 16 -18.73 11.82 -5.55
C CYS A 16 -17.66 12.65 -4.83
N ALA A 17 -16.52 12.04 -4.48
CA ALA A 17 -15.44 12.74 -3.79
C ALA A 17 -14.83 13.85 -4.65
N MET A 18 -14.58 13.58 -5.94
CA MET A 18 -14.05 14.58 -6.86
C MET A 18 -15.02 15.74 -7.07
N ALA A 19 -16.32 15.48 -7.23
CA ALA A 19 -17.34 16.52 -7.35
C ALA A 19 -17.41 17.41 -6.09
N ALA A 20 -17.08 16.88 -4.93
CA ALA A 20 -17.00 17.61 -3.66
C ALA A 20 -15.64 18.26 -3.39
N GLY A 21 -14.66 18.14 -4.31
CA GLY A 21 -13.29 18.65 -4.11
C GLY A 21 -12.50 17.93 -3.03
N VAL A 22 -12.90 16.70 -2.68
CA VAL A 22 -12.24 15.87 -1.66
C VAL A 22 -11.14 15.03 -2.32
N ARG A 23 -9.93 15.11 -1.77
CA ARG A 23 -8.80 14.29 -2.22
C ARG A 23 -8.94 12.85 -1.72
N LEU A 24 -8.58 11.90 -2.58
CA LEU A 24 -8.65 10.48 -2.30
C LEU A 24 -7.25 9.89 -2.07
N ASN A 25 -7.18 8.94 -1.14
CA ASN A 25 -6.02 8.08 -0.93
C ASN A 25 -6.47 6.61 -0.90
N ALA A 26 -6.03 5.83 -1.88
CA ALA A 26 -6.34 4.41 -1.98
C ALA A 26 -5.23 3.55 -1.38
N THR A 27 -5.58 2.34 -0.92
CA THR A 27 -4.62 1.41 -0.32
C THR A 27 -4.62 0.08 -1.07
N VAL A 28 -3.43 -0.37 -1.48
CA VAL A 28 -3.21 -1.75 -1.92
C VAL A 28 -2.86 -2.58 -0.70
N ALA A 29 -3.84 -3.32 -0.19
CA ALA A 29 -3.61 -4.30 0.88
C ALA A 29 -2.77 -5.47 0.36
N THR A 30 -2.07 -6.17 1.26
CA THR A 30 -1.25 -7.35 0.95
C THR A 30 -0.19 -7.12 -0.14
N ALA A 31 0.24 -5.87 -0.35
CA ALA A 31 1.15 -5.48 -1.44
C ALA A 31 2.49 -6.22 -1.41
N PHE A 32 2.91 -6.69 -0.23
CA PHE A 32 4.17 -7.39 -0.01
C PHE A 32 4.02 -8.88 0.29
N GLY A 33 2.79 -9.38 0.37
CA GLY A 33 2.47 -10.75 0.72
C GLY A 33 1.05 -10.89 1.25
N CYS A 34 0.45 -12.05 0.99
CA CYS A 34 -0.91 -12.40 1.40
C CYS A 34 -0.85 -13.65 2.30
N PRO A 35 -1.60 -13.69 3.42
CA PRO A 35 -1.60 -14.86 4.30
C PRO A 35 -2.24 -16.10 3.64
N PHE A 36 -3.01 -15.89 2.55
CA PHE A 36 -3.70 -16.96 1.83
C PHE A 36 -2.98 -17.35 0.53
N GLU A 37 -2.57 -16.37 -0.28
CA GLU A 37 -1.90 -16.61 -1.58
C GLU A 37 -0.37 -16.71 -1.45
N GLY A 38 0.19 -16.33 -0.30
CA GLY A 38 1.62 -16.29 -0.07
C GLY A 38 2.26 -15.12 -0.81
N ARG A 39 3.10 -15.41 -1.81
CA ARG A 39 3.82 -14.39 -2.57
C ARG A 39 2.87 -13.70 -3.55
N ILE A 40 2.79 -12.38 -3.47
CA ILE A 40 2.09 -11.56 -4.45
C ILE A 40 3.04 -11.15 -5.56
N ASP A 41 2.55 -11.23 -6.80
CA ASP A 41 3.26 -10.73 -7.98
C ASP A 41 3.33 -9.20 -7.94
N GLU A 42 4.53 -8.65 -8.09
CA GLU A 42 4.77 -7.21 -8.12
C GLU A 42 4.03 -6.57 -9.32
N ASP A 43 3.87 -7.28 -10.43
CA ASP A 43 3.15 -6.78 -11.62
C ASP A 43 1.66 -6.59 -11.33
N ARG A 44 1.05 -7.48 -10.54
CA ARG A 44 -0.34 -7.35 -10.10
C ARG A 44 -0.52 -6.11 -9.20
N VAL A 45 0.45 -5.83 -8.33
CA VAL A 45 0.42 -4.63 -7.49
C VAL A 45 0.51 -3.38 -8.34
N ILE A 46 1.43 -3.34 -9.31
CA ILE A 46 1.58 -2.21 -10.22
C ILE A 46 0.31 -2.00 -11.06
N GLY A 47 -0.33 -3.07 -11.55
CA GLY A 47 -1.61 -2.95 -12.28
C GLY A 47 -2.72 -2.31 -11.44
N ILE A 48 -2.78 -2.59 -10.13
CA ILE A 48 -3.74 -1.94 -9.23
C ILE A 48 -3.38 -0.46 -9.01
N VAL A 49 -2.09 -0.14 -8.88
CA VAL A 49 -1.61 1.25 -8.80
C VAL A 49 -2.03 2.02 -10.05
N ASP A 50 -1.81 1.45 -11.24
CA ASP A 50 -2.19 2.06 -12.51
C ASP A 50 -3.71 2.28 -12.59
N ALA A 51 -4.52 1.30 -12.21
CA ALA A 51 -5.98 1.43 -12.16
C ALA A 51 -6.44 2.56 -11.22
N TYR A 52 -5.84 2.70 -10.03
CA TYR A 52 -6.15 3.83 -9.14
C TYR A 52 -5.78 5.19 -9.76
N ARG A 53 -4.67 5.26 -10.50
CA ARG A 53 -4.26 6.50 -11.19
C ARG A 53 -5.21 6.84 -12.33
N GLU A 54 -5.67 5.85 -13.09
CA GLU A 54 -6.66 6.02 -14.16
C GLU A 54 -8.01 6.53 -13.64
N MET A 55 -8.40 6.12 -12.43
CA MET A 55 -9.57 6.66 -11.72
C MET A 55 -9.40 8.10 -11.23
N GLY A 56 -8.19 8.68 -11.32
CA GLY A 56 -7.91 10.03 -10.81
C GLY A 56 -7.57 10.08 -9.32
N ILE A 57 -7.30 8.93 -8.68
CA ILE A 57 -6.84 8.89 -7.29
C ILE A 57 -5.38 9.37 -7.23
N GLU A 58 -5.14 10.37 -6.38
CA GLU A 58 -3.82 10.99 -6.25
C GLU A 58 -2.95 10.31 -5.22
N GLY A 59 -3.49 9.96 -4.04
CA GLY A 59 -2.75 9.30 -2.97
C GLY A 59 -2.84 7.78 -3.09
N ILE A 60 -1.70 7.09 -2.98
CA ILE A 60 -1.65 5.63 -2.97
C ILE A 60 -0.81 5.14 -1.81
N THR A 61 -1.32 4.15 -1.09
CA THR A 61 -0.65 3.48 0.02
C THR A 61 -0.37 2.04 -0.33
N LEU A 62 0.90 1.61 -0.21
CA LEU A 62 1.24 0.17 -0.27
C LEU A 62 1.32 -0.37 1.15
N ALA A 63 0.49 -1.35 1.47
CA ALA A 63 0.37 -1.89 2.81
C ALA A 63 0.94 -3.30 2.94
N ASP A 64 1.81 -3.47 3.94
CA ASP A 64 2.26 -4.76 4.45
C ASP A 64 1.30 -5.28 5.52
N THR A 65 0.10 -5.68 5.08
CA THR A 65 -1.03 -6.04 5.93
C THR A 65 -0.72 -7.16 6.95
N THR A 66 0.23 -8.03 6.63
CA THR A 66 0.59 -9.19 7.45
C THR A 66 2.03 -9.17 7.97
N GLY A 67 2.78 -8.08 7.75
CA GLY A 67 4.17 -7.98 8.20
C GLY A 67 5.12 -8.91 7.44
N MET A 68 4.84 -9.17 6.15
CA MET A 68 5.60 -10.07 5.27
C MET A 68 6.68 -9.36 4.45
N ALA A 69 6.69 -8.03 4.41
CA ALA A 69 7.66 -7.28 3.64
C ALA A 69 9.08 -7.44 4.19
N ASN A 70 10.05 -7.39 3.28
CA ASN A 70 11.47 -7.30 3.62
C ASN A 70 12.14 -6.17 2.82
N PRO A 71 13.30 -5.64 3.28
CA PRO A 71 13.96 -4.49 2.66
C PRO A 71 14.23 -4.62 1.17
N ARG A 72 14.66 -5.80 0.71
CA ARG A 72 15.00 -6.02 -0.71
C ARG A 72 13.76 -6.04 -1.59
N GLN A 73 12.70 -6.71 -1.15
CA GLN A 73 11.45 -6.80 -1.90
C GLN A 73 10.77 -5.44 -1.99
N LEU A 74 10.61 -4.76 -0.86
CA LEU A 74 9.91 -3.48 -0.86
C LEU A 74 10.67 -2.43 -1.66
N ALA A 75 12.00 -2.41 -1.64
CA ALA A 75 12.77 -1.42 -2.39
C ALA A 75 12.56 -1.56 -3.90
N ARG A 76 12.46 -2.80 -4.42
CA ARG A 76 12.14 -3.05 -5.83
C ARG A 76 10.74 -2.56 -6.18
N LEU A 77 9.73 -2.97 -5.39
CA LEU A 77 8.35 -2.61 -5.64
C LEU A 77 8.15 -1.09 -5.56
N VAL A 78 8.69 -0.45 -4.53
CA VAL A 78 8.63 1.00 -4.34
C VAL A 78 9.28 1.75 -5.49
N LYS A 79 10.47 1.32 -5.96
CA LYS A 79 11.11 1.95 -7.13
C LYS A 79 10.20 1.91 -8.36
N ARG A 80 9.57 0.76 -8.63
CA ARG A 80 8.61 0.62 -9.74
C ARG A 80 7.38 1.51 -9.54
N THR A 81 6.87 1.62 -8.32
CA THR A 81 5.74 2.50 -7.99
C THR A 81 6.09 3.98 -8.19
N LEU A 82 7.31 4.40 -7.82
CA LEU A 82 7.77 5.78 -8.01
C LEU A 82 7.95 6.18 -9.48
N GLU A 83 7.97 5.22 -10.41
CA GLU A 83 7.90 5.51 -11.86
C GLU A 83 6.48 5.92 -12.32
N ARG A 84 5.44 5.70 -11.51
CA ARG A 84 4.02 5.97 -11.85
C ARG A 84 3.45 7.19 -11.13
N LEU A 85 3.97 7.52 -9.96
CA LEU A 85 3.51 8.64 -9.15
C LEU A 85 4.66 9.29 -8.36
N PRO A 86 4.58 10.59 -8.08
CA PRO A 86 5.60 11.28 -7.30
C PRO A 86 5.67 10.72 -5.87
N ALA A 87 6.84 10.79 -5.24
CA ALA A 87 7.04 10.35 -3.85
C ALA A 87 6.09 11.03 -2.84
N ALA A 88 5.63 12.25 -3.13
CA ALA A 88 4.65 12.97 -2.29
C ALA A 88 3.24 12.35 -2.30
N ALA A 89 2.95 11.49 -3.28
CA ALA A 89 1.70 10.77 -3.45
C ALA A 89 1.76 9.31 -2.96
N LEU A 90 2.96 8.78 -2.69
CA LEU A 90 3.17 7.42 -2.22
C LEU A 90 3.32 7.38 -0.69
N THR A 91 2.48 6.62 -0.02
CA THR A 91 2.57 6.30 1.41
C THR A 91 2.89 4.83 1.61
N LEU A 92 3.70 4.49 2.62
CA LEU A 92 3.98 3.10 2.98
C LEU A 92 3.43 2.78 4.37
N HIS A 93 2.78 1.64 4.48
CA HIS A 93 2.14 1.18 5.70
C HIS A 93 2.74 -0.17 6.09
N PHE A 94 3.68 -0.17 7.03
CA PHE A 94 4.37 -1.38 7.45
C PHE A 94 3.86 -1.88 8.80
N HIS A 95 3.37 -3.11 8.84
CA HIS A 95 3.16 -3.79 10.11
C HIS A 95 4.49 -4.31 10.67
N ASN A 96 4.62 -4.27 12.00
CA ASN A 96 5.81 -4.75 12.69
C ASN A 96 5.68 -6.20 13.19
N THR A 97 4.74 -6.98 12.66
CA THR A 97 4.41 -8.35 13.10
C THR A 97 5.63 -9.28 13.20
N ARG A 98 6.64 -9.08 12.35
CA ARG A 98 7.90 -9.87 12.34
C ARG A 98 9.14 -9.07 12.76
N GLY A 99 8.96 -7.91 13.39
CA GLY A 99 10.05 -7.04 13.83
C GLY A 99 10.79 -6.30 12.71
N LEU A 100 10.27 -6.34 11.48
CA LEU A 100 10.90 -5.72 10.31
C LEU A 100 10.37 -4.31 9.98
N GLY A 101 9.38 -3.80 10.71
CA GLY A 101 8.70 -2.54 10.38
C GLY A 101 9.67 -1.36 10.22
N LEU A 102 10.54 -1.14 11.21
CA LEU A 102 11.50 -0.03 11.16
C LEU A 102 12.61 -0.23 10.12
N ALA A 103 13.09 -1.46 9.95
CA ALA A 103 14.05 -1.80 8.90
C ALA A 103 13.46 -1.53 7.50
N ASN A 104 12.17 -1.82 7.33
CA ASN A 104 11.43 -1.57 6.11
C ASN A 104 11.22 -0.07 5.86
N VAL A 105 10.92 0.72 6.90
CA VAL A 105 10.86 2.19 6.83
C VAL A 105 12.19 2.77 6.36
N LEU A 106 13.31 2.35 6.96
CA LEU A 106 14.63 2.84 6.59
C LEU A 106 14.96 2.53 5.13
N ALA A 107 14.79 1.27 4.72
CA ALA A 107 15.05 0.85 3.34
C ALA A 107 14.16 1.60 2.33
N ALA A 108 12.89 1.83 2.66
CA ALA A 108 12.01 2.63 1.82
C ALA A 108 12.44 4.11 1.76
N TYR A 109 12.87 4.69 2.88
CA TYR A 109 13.35 6.07 2.92
C TYR A 109 14.54 6.28 1.97
N GLU A 110 15.45 5.30 1.88
CA GLU A 110 16.60 5.31 0.95
C GLU A 110 16.18 5.31 -0.52
N THR A 111 14.98 4.83 -0.85
CA THR A 111 14.43 4.88 -2.23
C THR A 111 13.79 6.22 -2.60
N GLY A 112 13.70 7.17 -1.66
CA GLY A 112 13.12 8.50 -1.88
C GLY A 112 11.70 8.67 -1.33
N VAL A 113 11.10 7.64 -0.72
CA VAL A 113 9.79 7.75 -0.06
C VAL A 113 9.88 8.63 1.19
N ARG A 114 8.85 9.44 1.42
CA ARG A 114 8.79 10.39 2.55
C ARG A 114 7.51 10.32 3.38
N ARG A 115 6.56 9.43 3.04
CA ARG A 115 5.28 9.28 3.76
C ARG A 115 5.15 7.87 4.29
N PHE A 116 4.86 7.76 5.58
CA PHE A 116 4.74 6.51 6.29
C PHE A 116 3.56 6.59 7.25
N ASP A 117 2.77 5.52 7.28
CA ASP A 117 1.76 5.35 8.31
C ASP A 117 2.38 4.70 9.55
N ALA A 118 1.85 5.05 10.72
CA ALA A 118 2.20 4.43 11.99
C ALA A 118 1.01 4.49 12.95
N ALA A 119 1.02 3.60 13.93
CA ALA A 119 0.05 3.60 15.04
C ALA A 119 0.72 4.05 16.34
N LEU A 120 0.11 5.01 17.03
CA LEU A 120 0.60 5.48 18.32
C LEU A 120 0.59 4.31 19.33
N GLY A 121 1.73 4.05 19.97
CA GLY A 121 1.89 2.95 20.92
C GLY A 121 1.75 1.55 20.32
N GLY A 122 1.75 1.42 18.98
CA GLY A 122 1.52 0.13 18.33
C GLY A 122 0.07 -0.35 18.40
N LEU A 123 -0.90 0.57 18.52
CA LEU A 123 -2.31 0.21 18.56
C LEU A 123 -2.78 -0.50 17.28
N GLY A 124 -3.54 -1.57 17.47
CA GLY A 124 -4.08 -2.39 16.38
C GLY A 124 -3.17 -3.57 16.05
N GLY A 125 -3.63 -4.77 16.39
CA GLY A 125 -2.93 -6.01 16.07
C GLY A 125 -3.34 -6.60 14.73
N CYS A 126 -2.56 -7.58 14.25
CA CYS A 126 -2.91 -8.33 13.05
C CYS A 126 -3.88 -9.48 13.40
N PRO A 127 -5.07 -9.56 12.79
CA PRO A 127 -6.00 -10.66 13.03
C PRO A 127 -5.42 -12.03 12.60
N PHE A 128 -4.42 -12.03 11.72
CA PHE A 128 -3.71 -13.23 11.26
C PHE A 128 -2.48 -13.59 12.13
N ALA A 129 -2.11 -12.73 13.08
CA ALA A 129 -1.04 -12.97 14.04
C ALA A 129 -1.48 -12.44 15.42
N PRO A 130 -2.24 -13.24 16.19
CA PRO A 130 -2.79 -12.82 17.48
C PRO A 130 -1.69 -12.33 18.44
N GLY A 131 -1.90 -11.16 19.05
CA GLY A 131 -0.95 -10.56 20.00
C GLY A 131 0.18 -9.74 19.37
N SER A 132 0.10 -9.45 18.06
CA SER A 132 0.96 -8.49 17.38
C SER A 132 0.59 -7.04 17.62
#